data_AF-A0A9P6X5M8-F1
#
_entry.id   AF-A0A9P6X5M8-F1
#
_cell.length_a   1.000
_cell.length_b   1.000
_cell.length_c   1.000
_cell.angle_alpha   90.00
_cell.angle_beta   90.00
_cell.angle_gamma   90.00
#
_symmetry.space_group_name_H-M   'P 1'
#
loop_
_entity.id
_entity.type
_entity.pdbx_description
1 polymer ?
#
loop_
_entity_poly.entity_id
_entity_poly.type
_entity_poly.pdbx_seq_one_letter_code
_entity_poly.pdbx_strand_id
1 'polypeptide(L)'
;MDIARQLIQQSNLASLLGLHLSLSLFGSIATNPTYNLPIFFFGTWAYNYRDSNSPLKTFTLILGLSVLLDLIWFYLHSGNPQGESGYKFAIFFNTISFIFKPISIYASMANLQERGDSISAGNWTEAPGAFPAGGYQNVRDGDNTDFA
;
A
#
# COMPACT_ATOMS: atom_id res chain seq x y z
N MET A 1 19.01 5.32 19.05
CA MET A 1 18.05 5.77 18.01
C MET A 1 18.72 6.01 16.66
N ASP A 2 20.04 5.98 16.59
CA ASP A 2 20.81 6.31 15.39
C ASP A 2 20.82 5.19 14.34
N ILE A 3 20.84 3.93 14.78
CA ILE A 3 20.81 2.77 13.87
C ILE A 3 19.51 2.72 13.09
N ALA A 4 18.35 2.94 13.74
CA ALA A 4 17.06 2.96 13.05
C ALA A 4 17.00 4.07 12.00
N ARG A 5 17.51 5.27 12.32
CA ARG A 5 17.58 6.39 11.37
C ARG A 5 18.53 6.12 10.21
N GLN A 6 19.69 5.50 10.46
CA GLN A 6 20.62 5.08 9.42
C GLN A 6 20.01 4.01 8.51
N LEU A 7 19.35 3.00 9.09
CA LEU A 7 18.67 1.95 8.33
C LEU A 7 17.58 2.55 7.43
N ILE A 8 16.82 3.50 7.96
CA ILE A 8 15.75 4.21 7.27
C ILE A 8 16.30 5.11 6.14
N GLN A 9 17.39 5.85 6.38
CA GLN A 9 18.03 6.68 5.36
C GLN A 9 18.67 5.86 4.23
N GLN A 10 19.13 4.65 4.53
CA GLN A 10 19.70 3.74 3.53
C GLN A 10 18.66 2.83 2.87
N SER A 11 17.49 2.66 3.48
CA SER A 11 16.46 1.77 2.97
C SER A 11 15.76 2.38 1.74
N ASN A 12 16.12 1.87 0.57
CA ASN A 12 15.42 2.16 -0.66
C ASN A 12 14.01 1.55 -0.60
N LEU A 13 12.98 2.39 -0.81
CA LEU A 13 11.58 1.97 -0.86
C LEU A 13 11.35 0.83 -1.86
N ALA A 14 12.03 0.81 -3.00
CA ALA A 14 11.93 -0.27 -3.98
C ALA A 14 12.37 -1.62 -3.38
N SER A 15 13.47 -1.65 -2.61
CA SER A 15 13.97 -2.85 -1.97
C SER A 15 13.01 -3.35 -0.88
N LEU A 16 12.43 -2.42 -0.11
CA LEU A 16 11.43 -2.75 0.91
C LEU A 16 10.16 -3.34 0.26
N LEU A 17 9.67 -2.73 -0.83
CA LEU A 17 8.53 -3.25 -1.58
C LEU A 17 8.81 -4.65 -2.14
N GLY A 18 10.00 -4.88 -2.71
CA GLY A 18 10.42 -6.20 -3.18
C GLY A 18 10.48 -7.25 -2.08
N LEU A 19 10.99 -6.87 -0.90
CA LEU A 19 10.99 -7.73 0.29
C LEU A 19 9.55 -8.08 0.70
N HIS A 20 8.66 -7.09 0.84
CA HIS A 20 7.28 -7.34 1.22
C HIS A 20 6.51 -8.18 0.21
N LEU A 21 6.72 -7.94 -1.08
CA LEU A 21 6.10 -8.71 -2.15
C LEU A 21 6.57 -10.17 -2.10
N SER A 22 7.87 -10.40 -1.92
CA SER A 22 8.44 -11.73 -1.79
C SER A 22 7.89 -12.46 -0.56
N LEU A 23 7.89 -11.82 0.61
CA LEU A 23 7.31 -12.38 1.83
C LEU A 23 5.83 -12.72 1.66
N SER A 24 5.07 -11.86 0.98
CA SER A 24 3.63 -12.07 0.74
C SER A 24 3.38 -13.20 -0.26
N LEU A 25 4.21 -13.33 -1.29
CA LEU A 25 4.18 -14.44 -2.26
C LEU A 25 4.48 -15.77 -1.57
N PHE A 26 5.58 -15.87 -0.83
CA PHE A 26 5.90 -17.09 -0.08
C PHE A 26 4.85 -17.40 0.98
N GLY A 27 4.35 -16.39 1.70
CA GLY A 27 3.27 -16.56 2.65
C GLY A 27 1.98 -17.10 2.03
N SER A 28 1.68 -16.75 0.77
CA SER A 28 0.43 -17.15 0.09
C SER A 28 0.32 -18.65 -0.21
N ILE A 29 1.41 -19.40 -0.04
CA ILE A 29 1.40 -20.87 -0.14
C ILE A 29 0.57 -21.50 1.00
N ALA A 30 0.39 -20.79 2.11
CA ALA A 30 -0.43 -21.20 3.25
C ALA A 30 -1.43 -20.09 3.61
N THR A 31 -2.22 -20.29 4.67
CA THR A 31 -3.22 -19.30 5.09
C THR A 31 -2.54 -18.02 5.57
N ASN A 32 -2.65 -16.98 4.76
CA ASN A 32 -2.08 -15.66 5.01
C ASN A 32 -3.16 -14.57 4.88
N PRO A 33 -2.90 -13.35 5.37
CA PRO A 33 -3.73 -12.21 5.03
C PRO A 33 -3.69 -11.91 3.54
N THR A 34 -4.76 -12.28 2.84
CA THR A 34 -4.89 -12.18 1.38
C THR A 34 -4.79 -10.74 0.85
N TYR A 35 -5.05 -9.74 1.69
CA TYR A 35 -4.93 -8.32 1.34
C TYR A 35 -3.48 -7.85 1.19
N ASN A 36 -2.48 -8.51 1.79
CA ASN A 36 -1.10 -8.03 1.73
C ASN A 36 -0.51 -8.10 0.32
N LEU A 37 -0.76 -9.18 -0.40
CA LEU A 37 -0.25 -9.37 -1.77
C LEU A 37 -0.69 -8.25 -2.74
N PRO A 38 -2.00 -7.96 -2.93
CA PRO A 38 -2.42 -6.89 -3.84
C PRO A 38 -1.95 -5.50 -3.40
N ILE A 39 -1.85 -5.23 -2.09
CA ILE A 39 -1.33 -3.95 -1.57
C ILE A 39 0.13 -3.75 -2.00
N PHE A 40 0.98 -4.77 -1.93
CA PHE A 40 2.40 -4.64 -2.31
C PHE A 40 2.62 -4.64 -3.82
N PHE A 41 1.77 -5.32 -4.59
CA PHE A 41 1.74 -5.14 -6.05
C PHE A 41 1.38 -3.71 -6.41
N PHE A 42 0.31 -3.16 -5.82
CA PHE A 42 -0.09 -1.78 -6.01
C PHE A 42 1.02 -0.81 -5.59
N GLY A 43 1.69 -1.04 -4.46
CA GLY A 43 2.82 -0.23 -4.01
C GLY A 43 3.99 -0.23 -4.99
N THR A 44 4.33 -1.39 -5.54
CA THR A 44 5.39 -1.51 -6.57
C THR A 44 5.03 -0.71 -7.82
N TRP A 45 3.78 -0.81 -8.28
CA TRP A 45 3.30 -0.01 -9.40
C TRP A 45 3.30 1.49 -9.08
N ALA A 46 2.73 1.89 -7.94
CA ALA A 46 2.62 3.28 -7.49
C ALA A 46 3.99 3.96 -7.31
N TYR A 47 5.00 3.21 -6.87
CA TYR A 47 6.37 3.71 -6.79
C TYR A 47 6.97 4.03 -8.17
N ASN A 48 6.72 3.16 -9.15
CA ASN A 48 7.22 3.32 -10.52
C ASN A 48 6.42 4.35 -11.32
N TYR A 49 5.17 4.61 -10.95
CA TYR A 49 4.37 5.67 -11.56
C TYR A 49 4.90 7.05 -11.15
N ARG A 50 5.28 7.88 -12.14
CA ARG A 50 5.90 9.20 -11.93
C ARG A 50 5.03 10.37 -12.38
N ASP A 51 3.98 10.13 -13.17
CA ASP A 51 3.13 11.19 -13.71
C ASP A 51 2.24 11.86 -12.64
N SER A 52 2.02 11.17 -11.52
CA SER A 52 1.29 11.70 -10.37
C SER A 52 1.79 11.09 -9.06
N ASN A 53 1.69 11.85 -7.98
CA ASN A 53 1.98 11.39 -6.62
C ASN A 53 0.76 10.75 -5.93
N SER A 54 -0.44 10.90 -6.50
CA SER A 54 -1.67 10.33 -5.94
C SER A 54 -1.56 8.82 -5.65
N PRO A 55 -1.06 7.96 -6.57
CA PRO A 55 -0.87 6.55 -6.28
C PRO A 55 -0.02 6.25 -5.06
N LEU A 56 1.09 6.96 -4.92
CA LEU A 56 2.02 6.74 -3.83
C LEU A 56 1.44 7.20 -2.48
N LYS A 57 0.61 8.26 -2.49
CA LYS A 57 -0.17 8.68 -1.32
C LYS A 57 -1.20 7.64 -0.93
N THR A 58 -2.02 7.19 -1.88
CA THR A 58 -3.03 6.15 -1.66
C THR A 58 -2.37 4.89 -1.13
N PHE A 59 -1.25 4.47 -1.71
CA PHE A 59 -0.48 3.33 -1.23
C PHE A 59 -0.03 3.53 0.23
N THR A 60 0.50 4.70 0.56
CA THR A 60 1.00 4.96 1.92
C THR A 60 -0.12 4.91 2.96
N LEU A 61 -1.31 5.44 2.64
CA LEU A 61 -2.49 5.36 3.50
C LEU A 61 -3.00 3.92 3.66
N ILE A 62 -3.11 3.18 2.55
CA ILE A 62 -3.53 1.78 2.55
C ILE A 62 -2.52 0.92 3.33
N LEU A 63 -1.22 1.16 3.16
CA LEU A 63 -0.17 0.47 3.89
C LEU A 63 -0.30 0.76 5.40
N GLY A 64 -0.56 2.00 5.80
CA GLY A 64 -0.85 2.37 7.18
C GLY A 64 -2.07 1.62 7.75
N LEU A 65 -3.18 1.59 7.01
CA LEU A 65 -4.38 0.82 7.39
C LEU A 65 -4.07 -0.69 7.51
N SER A 66 -3.23 -1.23 6.62
CA SER A 66 -2.87 -2.64 6.61
C SER A 66 -2.14 -3.10 7.87
N VAL A 67 -1.45 -2.19 8.57
CA VAL A 67 -0.83 -2.50 9.87
C VAL A 67 -1.90 -2.85 10.91
N LEU A 68 -3.01 -2.12 10.92
CA LEU A 68 -4.15 -2.41 11.80
C LEU A 68 -4.83 -3.72 11.41
N LEU A 69 -4.99 -3.96 10.11
CA LEU A 69 -5.55 -5.22 9.61
C LEU A 69 -4.70 -6.43 9.99
N ASP A 70 -3.36 -6.31 9.91
CA ASP A 70 -2.45 -7.38 10.33
C ASP A 70 -2.60 -7.70 11.82
N LEU A 71 -2.70 -6.66 12.68
CA LEU A 71 -2.93 -6.85 14.12
C LEU A 71 -4.23 -7.62 14.39
N ILE A 72 -5.32 -7.23 13.71
CA ILE A 72 -6.60 -7.93 13.81
C ILE A 72 -6.45 -9.37 13.32
N TRP A 73 -5.78 -9.58 12.19
CA TRP A 73 -5.58 -10.92 11.64
C TRP A 73 -4.79 -11.83 12.58
N PHE A 74 -3.70 -11.33 13.15
CA PHE A 74 -2.91 -12.06 14.15
C PHE A 74 -3.73 -12.38 15.39
N TYR A 75 -4.53 -11.43 15.89
CA TYR A 75 -5.41 -11.68 17.03
C TYR A 75 -6.40 -12.82 16.75
N LEU A 76 -7.09 -12.77 15.61
CA LEU A 76 -8.10 -13.75 15.21
C LEU A 76 -7.53 -15.15 14.93
N HIS A 77 -6.31 -15.23 14.39
CA HIS A 77 -5.74 -16.51 13.98
C HIS A 77 -4.72 -17.07 14.98
N SER A 78 -4.32 -16.32 16.02
CA SER A 78 -3.23 -16.65 16.96
C SER A 78 -3.21 -18.09 17.51
N GLY A 79 -4.37 -18.73 17.63
CA GLY A 79 -4.52 -20.11 18.13
C GLY A 79 -4.54 -21.22 17.07
N ASN A 80 -4.35 -20.92 15.79
CA ASN A 80 -4.66 -21.82 14.67
C ASN A 80 -6.04 -22.52 14.83
N PRO A 81 -7.13 -21.75 15.00
CA PRO A 81 -8.45 -22.32 15.31
C PRO A 81 -8.99 -23.27 14.23
N GLN A 82 -8.48 -23.17 13.00
CA GLN A 82 -8.91 -23.95 11.84
C GLN A 82 -8.01 -25.17 11.56
N GLY A 83 -6.96 -25.39 12.36
CA GLY A 83 -6.08 -26.57 12.21
C GLY A 83 -5.31 -26.60 10.90
N GLU A 84 -5.01 -25.44 10.32
CA GLU A 84 -4.48 -25.32 8.97
C GLU A 84 -3.02 -25.78 8.89
N SER A 85 -2.70 -26.59 7.88
CA SER A 85 -1.33 -27.00 7.58
C SER A 85 -0.54 -25.81 7.04
N GLY A 86 0.67 -25.57 7.57
CA GLY A 86 1.50 -24.44 7.14
C GLY A 86 1.18 -23.10 7.81
N TYR A 87 0.25 -23.06 8.77
CA TYR A 87 -0.11 -21.84 9.51
C TYR A 87 1.10 -21.12 10.13
N LYS A 88 2.00 -21.88 10.78
CA LYS A 88 3.24 -21.32 11.38
C LYS A 88 4.20 -20.74 10.33
N PHE A 89 4.22 -21.33 9.14
CA PHE A 89 5.01 -20.83 8.01
C PHE A 89 4.45 -19.48 7.56
N ALA A 90 3.13 -19.36 7.34
CA ALA A 90 2.50 -18.09 6.98
C ALA A 90 2.67 -17.00 8.05
N ILE A 91 2.52 -17.33 9.34
CA ILE A 91 2.81 -16.39 10.44
C ILE A 91 4.22 -15.83 10.29
N PHE A 92 5.24 -16.68 10.08
CA PHE A 92 6.63 -16.24 10.03
C PHE A 92 6.86 -15.14 8.98
N PHE A 93 6.40 -15.36 7.74
CA PHE A 93 6.51 -14.36 6.68
C PHE A 93 5.70 -13.10 6.99
N ASN A 94 4.49 -13.27 7.53
CA ASN A 94 3.63 -12.14 7.85
C ASN A 94 4.18 -11.30 9.01
N THR A 95 4.80 -11.92 10.02
CA THR A 95 5.41 -11.23 11.15
C THR A 95 6.62 -10.42 10.71
N ILE A 96 7.48 -10.98 9.85
CA ILE A 96 8.59 -10.22 9.27
C ILE A 96 8.03 -9.04 8.47
N SER A 97 7.06 -9.28 7.59
CA SER A 97 6.42 -8.21 6.81
C SER A 97 5.88 -7.11 7.73
N PHE A 98 5.13 -7.47 8.78
CA PHE A 98 4.58 -6.54 9.76
C PHE A 98 5.65 -5.65 10.42
N ILE A 99 6.81 -6.21 10.81
CA ILE A 99 7.91 -5.45 11.42
C ILE A 99 8.50 -4.41 10.44
N PHE A 100 8.57 -4.72 9.16
CA PHE A 100 9.10 -3.80 8.14
C PHE A 100 8.08 -2.76 7.65
N LYS A 101 6.77 -2.94 7.88
CA LYS A 101 5.74 -2.00 7.41
C LYS A 101 5.94 -0.56 7.93
N PRO A 102 6.23 -0.29 9.21
CA PRO A 102 6.50 1.07 9.69
C PRO A 102 7.68 1.74 8.97
N ILE A 103 8.73 0.97 8.65
CA ILE A 103 9.89 1.45 7.89
C ILE A 103 9.46 1.81 6.47
N SER A 104 8.66 0.96 5.83
CA SER A 104 8.13 1.20 4.48
C SER A 104 7.19 2.39 4.39
N ILE A 105 6.35 2.62 5.41
CA ILE A 105 5.50 3.82 5.51
C ILE A 105 6.36 5.08 5.59
N TYR A 106 7.40 5.06 6.43
CA TYR A 106 8.32 6.19 6.51
C TYR A 106 9.06 6.42 5.18
N ALA A 107 9.55 5.34 4.54
CA ALA A 107 10.24 5.43 3.26
C ALA A 107 9.33 5.96 2.14
N SER A 108 8.03 5.61 2.15
CA SER A 108 7.06 6.14 1.20
C SER A 108 6.71 7.60 1.48
N MET A 109 6.64 8.01 2.74
CA MET A 109 6.54 9.42 3.14
C MET A 109 7.75 10.24 2.66
N ALA A 110 8.97 9.74 2.87
CA ALA A 110 10.18 10.40 2.41
C ALA A 110 10.18 10.54 0.88
N ASN A 111 9.79 9.50 0.14
CA ASN A 111 9.66 9.56 -1.32
C ASN A 111 8.61 10.57 -1.78
N LEU A 112 7.49 10.73 -1.07
CA LEU A 112 6.51 11.77 -1.38
C LEU A 112 7.10 13.18 -1.19
N GLN A 113 7.82 13.39 -0.09
CA GLN A 113 8.49 14.66 0.21
C GLN A 113 9.56 15.01 -0.83
N GLU A 114 10.35 14.03 -1.26
CA GLU A 114 11.33 14.19 -2.34
C GLU A 114 10.66 14.57 -3.68
N ARG A 115 9.43 14.10 -3.92
CA ARG A 115 8.62 14.47 -5.09
C ARG A 115 7.88 15.81 -4.91
N GLY A 116 8.17 16.57 -3.85
CA GLY A 116 7.57 17.87 -3.57
C GLY A 116 6.15 17.81 -3.01
N ASP A 117 5.77 16.68 -2.41
CA ASP A 117 4.41 16.43 -1.94
C ASP A 117 4.38 15.89 -0.50
N SER A 118 3.23 15.94 0.16
CA SER A 118 3.07 15.48 1.54
C SER A 118 1.92 14.49 1.69
N ILE A 119 1.91 13.76 2.81
CA ILE A 119 0.71 13.02 3.19
C ILE A 119 -0.34 14.04 3.61
N SER A 120 -1.33 14.23 2.75
CA SER A 120 -2.63 14.74 3.14
C SER A 120 -3.63 13.58 3.12
N ALA A 121 -4.61 13.63 4.01
CA ALA A 121 -5.84 12.86 3.83
C ALA A 121 -6.59 13.49 2.63
N GLY A 122 -6.11 13.19 1.42
CA GLY A 122 -6.71 13.66 0.18
C GLY A 122 -8.11 13.09 0.00
N ASN A 123 -8.87 13.69 -0.91
CA ASN A 123 -10.20 13.21 -1.24
C ASN A 123 -10.07 11.82 -1.90
N TRP A 124 -10.79 10.79 -1.42
CA TRP A 124 -10.67 9.42 -1.95
C TRP A 124 -10.95 9.37 -3.46
N THR A 125 -11.73 10.32 -3.97
CA THR A 125 -12.02 10.54 -5.40
C THR A 125 -10.78 10.83 -6.25
N GLU A 126 -9.67 11.24 -5.64
CA GLU A 126 -8.41 11.52 -6.31
C GLU A 126 -7.49 10.28 -6.34
N ALA A 127 -7.86 9.21 -5.63
CA ALA A 127 -7.10 7.97 -5.64
C ALA A 127 -7.09 7.37 -7.05
N PRO A 128 -5.99 6.73 -7.48
CA PRO A 128 -5.92 6.17 -8.83
C PRO A 128 -6.98 5.09 -9.02
N GLY A 129 -7.74 5.20 -10.11
CA GLY A 129 -8.84 4.29 -10.39
C GLY A 129 -10.07 4.50 -9.51
N ALA A 130 -10.13 5.56 -8.71
CA ALA A 130 -11.36 5.94 -8.01
C ALA A 130 -12.45 6.33 -9.01
N PHE A 131 -13.67 5.88 -8.75
CA PHE A 131 -14.83 6.36 -9.48
C PHE A 131 -15.08 7.83 -9.11
N PRO A 132 -15.19 8.75 -10.07
CA PRO A 132 -15.47 10.14 -9.76
C PRO A 132 -16.83 10.22 -9.04
N ALA A 133 -16.87 10.89 -7.88
CA ALA A 133 -18.08 11.00 -7.05
C ALA A 133 -19.20 11.82 -7.72
N GLY A 134 -18.88 12.62 -8.74
CA GLY A 134 -19.82 13.12 -9.72
C GLY A 134 -19.67 12.29 -10.98
N GLY A 135 -20.75 11.60 -11.39
CA GLY A 135 -20.76 10.72 -12.56
C GLY A 135 -20.12 11.35 -13.78
N TYR A 136 -19.68 10.50 -14.72
CA TYR A 136 -19.08 10.84 -16.01
C TYR A 136 -19.42 12.27 -16.41
N GLN A 137 -18.43 13.15 -16.40
CA GLN A 137 -18.57 14.49 -16.94
C GLN A 137 -19.15 14.31 -18.33
N ASN A 138 -20.43 14.66 -18.50
CA ASN A 138 -21.11 14.59 -19.79
C ASN A 138 -20.18 15.30 -20.75
N VAL A 139 -19.66 14.54 -21.72
CA VAL A 139 -18.87 15.09 -22.80
C VAL A 139 -19.69 16.23 -23.34
N ARG A 140 -19.19 17.44 -23.12
CA ARG A 140 -19.69 18.73 -23.60
C ARG A 140 -20.61 18.51 -24.80
N ASP A 141 -21.93 18.57 -24.57
CA ASP A 141 -22.89 18.78 -25.64
C ASP A 141 -22.50 20.13 -26.24
N GLY A 142 -21.74 20.07 -27.33
CA GLY A 142 -21.40 21.20 -28.16
C GLY A 142 -22.64 21.60 -28.91
N ASP A 143 -23.63 22.16 -28.22
CA ASP A 143 -24.69 22.90 -28.90
C ASP A 143 -24.15 24.29 -29.21
N ASN A 144 -23.66 24.37 -30.44
CA ASN A 144 -23.45 25.58 -31.20
C ASN A 144 -24.70 26.46 -31.12
N THR A 145 -24.69 27.52 -30.31
CA THR A 145 -25.67 28.60 -30.44
C THR A 145 -25.11 29.82 -31.17
N ASP A 146 -23.95 29.71 -31.83
CA ASP A 146 -23.37 30.76 -32.69
C ASP A 146 -24.01 30.82 -34.10
N PHE A 147 -25.30 30.53 -34.22
CA PHE A 147 -26.10 30.85 -35.40
C PHE A 147 -27.56 31.18 -35.01
N ALA A 148 -27.79 32.40 -34.53
CA ALA A 148 -29.09 33.09 -34.61
C ALA A 148 -28.88 34.61 -34.61
#